data_AF-A0A0S3KFT3-F1
#
_entry.id   AF-A0A0S3KFT3-F1
#
_cell.length_a   1.000
_cell.length_b   1.000
_cell.length_c   1.000
_cell.angle_alpha   90.00
_cell.angle_beta   90.00
_cell.angle_gamma   90.00
#
_symmetry.space_group_name_H-M   'P 1'
#
loop_
_entity.id
_entity.type
_entity.pdbx_description
1 polymer ?
#
loop_
_entity_poly.entity_id
_entity_poly.type
_entity_poly.pdbx_seq_one_letter_code
_entity_poly.pdbx_strand_id
1 'polypeptide(L)'
;MKKTVLFCGLFMLLMSGCATRNTSDSASDSTSTETSISSSTTESTTKETVTKKTTTKKTSEPSSTSESSQKKEVKKTEVDEHLFVPNPEEDDEEVSYQSSGEGNISAFVPDYSQYNKEQVISKLGEPSQVITDVAVIRERLEGGEWDLIKAQFDLGKLTGDQAKAFMFATADLSLAAAISMELELLVYEDQNKPNVYLSENQVKFITPMTDYIEFIGKISAI
;
A
#
# COMPACT_ATOMS: atom_id res chain seq x y z
N MET A 1 -18.97 37.19 -39.76
CA MET A 1 -18.44 37.92 -38.58
C MET A 1 -18.36 36.94 -37.42
N LYS A 2 -17.15 36.53 -37.03
CA LYS A 2 -16.90 35.70 -35.84
C LYS A 2 -15.67 36.30 -35.15
N LYS A 3 -15.86 36.84 -33.94
CA LYS A 3 -14.81 37.51 -33.16
C LYS A 3 -14.11 36.46 -32.31
N THR A 4 -12.85 36.18 -32.63
CA THR A 4 -11.90 35.46 -31.78
C THR A 4 -11.37 36.44 -30.74
N VAL A 5 -11.50 36.11 -29.47
CA VAL A 5 -10.85 36.84 -28.37
C VAL A 5 -9.67 36.00 -27.91
N LEU A 6 -8.46 36.52 -28.20
CA LEU A 6 -7.17 36.00 -27.78
C LEU A 6 -6.81 36.69 -26.46
N PHE A 7 -6.81 35.95 -25.34
CA PHE A 7 -6.26 36.44 -24.09
C PHE A 7 -4.82 35.92 -23.95
N CYS A 8 -3.87 36.80 -24.26
CA CYS A 8 -2.45 36.61 -24.03
C CYS A 8 -2.11 37.29 -22.69
N GLY A 9 -2.06 36.50 -21.60
CA GLY A 9 -1.71 36.97 -20.27
C GLY A 9 -0.28 36.58 -19.92
N LEU A 10 0.66 37.48 -20.20
CA LEU A 10 2.08 37.39 -19.85
C LEU A 10 2.26 37.51 -18.32
N PHE A 11 2.57 36.41 -17.64
CA PHE A 11 2.91 36.43 -16.21
C PHE A 11 4.40 36.77 -16.05
N MET A 12 4.68 37.99 -15.62
CA MET A 12 6.04 38.48 -15.36
C MET A 12 6.58 37.89 -14.06
N LEU A 13 7.71 37.17 -14.15
CA LEU A 13 8.57 36.82 -13.02
C LEU A 13 9.15 38.08 -12.38
N LEU A 14 9.10 38.18 -11.05
CA LEU A 14 10.00 39.04 -10.28
C LEU A 14 10.68 38.20 -9.20
N MET A 15 11.91 37.76 -9.51
CA MET A 15 12.88 37.25 -8.55
C MET A 15 13.55 38.45 -7.87
N SER A 16 13.32 38.64 -6.57
CA SER A 16 14.14 39.54 -5.76
C SER A 16 15.23 38.73 -5.07
N GLY A 17 16.42 38.76 -5.66
CA GLY A 17 17.66 38.37 -4.99
C GLY A 17 18.30 39.59 -4.33
N CYS A 18 18.62 39.48 -3.05
CA CYS A 18 19.65 40.29 -2.41
C CYS A 18 20.77 39.34 -1.96
N ALA A 19 21.95 39.52 -2.56
CA ALA A 19 23.20 38.96 -2.08
C ALA A 19 24.10 40.10 -1.61
N THR A 20 24.77 39.90 -0.47
CA THR A 20 26.22 40.09 -0.18
C THR A 20 26.46 40.50 1.30
N ARG A 21 27.05 39.62 2.12
CA ARG A 21 28.49 39.51 2.52
C ARG A 21 28.85 40.51 3.66
N ASN A 22 29.58 40.21 4.74
CA ASN A 22 30.61 39.20 5.03
C ASN A 22 30.93 39.15 6.56
N THR A 23 31.57 38.03 6.95
CA THR A 23 32.64 37.83 7.97
C THR A 23 32.38 38.09 9.46
N SER A 24 32.42 36.99 10.23
CA SER A 24 33.46 36.83 11.27
C SER A 24 33.95 35.37 11.29
N ASP A 25 35.27 35.21 11.16
CA ASP A 25 36.02 33.98 11.32
C ASP A 25 36.05 33.54 12.80
N SER A 26 36.10 32.24 13.07
CA SER A 26 37.23 31.59 13.80
C SER A 26 36.95 30.11 14.11
N ALA A 27 37.67 29.26 13.37
CA ALA A 27 38.32 28.00 13.71
C ALA A 27 38.00 27.22 15.00
N SER A 28 37.75 25.91 14.82
CA SER A 28 38.39 24.73 15.45
C SER A 28 37.42 23.55 15.37
N ASP A 29 37.77 22.29 15.13
CA ASP A 29 38.98 21.60 14.69
C ASP A 29 38.49 20.25 14.13
N SER A 30 39.24 19.75 13.17
CA SER A 30 39.13 18.45 12.51
C SER A 30 39.20 17.25 13.46
N THR A 31 38.54 16.14 13.11
CA THR A 31 39.16 14.82 13.04
C THR A 31 38.22 13.83 12.36
N SER A 32 38.62 13.43 11.16
CA SER A 32 38.20 12.20 10.50
C SER A 32 38.91 11.01 11.15
N THR A 33 38.20 9.95 11.44
CA THR A 33 38.80 8.61 11.52
C THR A 33 37.95 7.66 10.71
N GLU A 34 38.42 7.40 9.50
CA GLU A 34 38.14 6.17 8.77
C GLU A 34 38.70 4.98 9.56
N THR A 35 38.01 3.85 9.53
CA THR A 35 38.64 2.54 9.75
C THR A 35 37.98 1.51 8.86
N SER A 36 38.74 1.14 7.83
CA SER A 36 38.56 -0.02 6.97
C SER A 36 39.15 -1.27 7.64
N ILE A 37 38.39 -2.37 7.72
CA ILE A 37 38.89 -3.76 7.84
C ILE A 37 37.87 -4.65 7.09
N SER A 38 38.08 -4.98 5.82
CA SER A 38 38.81 -6.15 5.27
C SER A 38 38.14 -7.52 5.52
N SER A 39 37.58 -8.03 4.41
CA SER A 39 37.40 -9.42 3.94
C SER A 39 37.84 -10.62 4.82
N SER A 40 36.98 -11.64 4.84
CA SER A 40 37.42 -13.05 4.84
C SER A 40 36.45 -13.97 4.10
N THR A 41 36.95 -14.49 2.98
CA THR A 41 36.51 -15.68 2.23
C THR A 41 36.43 -16.92 3.12
N THR A 42 35.43 -17.79 2.94
CA THR A 42 35.62 -19.25 3.12
C THR A 42 34.67 -20.03 2.21
N GLU A 43 35.27 -20.70 1.22
CA GLU A 43 34.73 -21.86 0.52
C GLU A 43 34.85 -23.12 1.39
N SER A 44 33.92 -24.07 1.24
CA SER A 44 34.16 -25.51 1.42
C SER A 44 33.06 -26.30 0.68
N THR A 45 33.28 -26.70 -0.58
CA THR A 45 33.70 -28.04 -1.09
C THR A 45 32.94 -29.31 -0.61
N THR A 46 32.18 -29.88 -1.56
CA THR A 46 32.11 -31.29 -2.04
C THR A 46 31.47 -32.42 -1.21
N LYS A 47 30.45 -33.09 -1.79
CA LYS A 47 30.47 -34.43 -2.46
C LYS A 47 29.03 -35.03 -2.56
N GLU A 48 28.53 -35.31 -3.78
CA GLU A 48 28.45 -36.65 -4.45
C GLU A 48 27.34 -37.57 -3.87
N THR A 49 26.52 -38.40 -4.55
CA THR A 49 26.26 -38.88 -5.93
C THR A 49 24.95 -39.74 -5.79
N VAL A 50 24.01 -39.86 -6.74
CA VAL A 50 23.76 -41.02 -7.65
C VAL A 50 22.30 -40.89 -8.15
N THR A 51 22.05 -40.53 -9.42
CA THR A 51 21.66 -41.41 -10.55
C THR A 51 20.37 -42.24 -10.37
N LYS A 52 19.30 -41.90 -11.13
CA LYS A 52 18.73 -42.85 -12.11
C LYS A 52 17.86 -42.18 -13.16
N LYS A 53 18.19 -42.50 -14.40
CA LYS A 53 17.58 -42.14 -15.67
C LYS A 53 16.72 -43.32 -16.11
N THR A 54 15.47 -43.10 -16.53
CA THR A 54 14.84 -43.98 -17.53
C THR A 54 13.89 -43.22 -18.44
N THR A 55 14.26 -43.24 -19.71
CA THR A 55 13.62 -42.72 -20.92
C THR A 55 12.55 -43.69 -21.42
N THR A 56 11.40 -43.23 -21.91
CA THR A 56 10.72 -43.68 -23.18
C THR A 56 9.45 -42.83 -23.38
N LYS A 57 9.35 -41.88 -24.34
CA LYS A 57 9.16 -41.96 -25.81
C LYS A 57 7.70 -42.21 -26.28
N LYS A 58 7.06 -41.10 -26.70
CA LYS A 58 6.22 -40.87 -27.89
C LYS A 58 4.83 -41.55 -28.09
N THR A 59 3.82 -40.70 -28.30
CA THR A 59 2.98 -40.56 -29.53
C THR A 59 1.46 -40.50 -29.28
N SER A 60 0.83 -39.57 -30.02
CA SER A 60 -0.55 -39.48 -30.53
C SER A 60 -1.72 -39.09 -29.60
N GLU A 61 -2.23 -37.88 -29.82
CA GLU A 61 -3.66 -37.49 -29.83
C GLU A 61 -4.46 -38.25 -30.93
N PRO A 62 -5.81 -38.19 -31.04
CA PRO A 62 -6.79 -37.24 -30.44
C PRO A 62 -8.14 -37.84 -29.92
N SER A 63 -8.98 -36.95 -29.37
CA SER A 63 -10.47 -36.90 -29.41
C SER A 63 -11.36 -37.44 -28.26
N SER A 64 -12.05 -36.47 -27.63
CA SER A 64 -13.47 -36.37 -27.21
C SER A 64 -14.08 -37.15 -26.02
N THR A 65 -14.87 -36.38 -25.24
CA THR A 65 -15.95 -36.75 -24.28
C THR A 65 -15.43 -37.14 -22.88
N SER A 66 -15.77 -36.48 -21.78
CA SER A 66 -17.12 -36.33 -21.20
C SER A 66 -17.07 -35.38 -19.99
N GLU A 67 -18.18 -34.69 -19.72
CA GLU A 67 -18.44 -33.89 -18.52
C GLU A 67 -18.15 -34.65 -17.22
N SER A 68 -17.40 -34.03 -16.31
CA SER A 68 -17.45 -34.35 -14.88
C SER A 68 -17.23 -33.07 -14.09
N SER A 69 -18.33 -32.35 -13.85
CA SER A 69 -18.39 -31.29 -12.87
C SER A 69 -18.22 -31.90 -11.48
N GLN A 70 -16.95 -32.04 -11.05
CA GLN A 70 -16.65 -32.27 -9.65
C GLN A 70 -17.04 -31.00 -8.89
N LYS A 71 -18.23 -31.04 -8.29
CA LYS A 71 -18.69 -30.08 -7.29
C LYS A 71 -17.69 -30.11 -6.15
N LYS A 72 -16.70 -29.21 -6.20
CA LYS A 72 -15.76 -28.95 -5.11
C LYS A 72 -16.62 -28.50 -3.94
N GLU A 73 -16.69 -29.36 -2.92
CA GLU A 73 -17.40 -29.06 -1.69
C GLU A 73 -16.68 -27.87 -1.04
N VAL A 74 -17.27 -26.68 -1.21
CA VAL A 74 -16.77 -25.47 -0.58
C VAL A 74 -17.01 -25.65 0.91
N LYS A 75 -15.94 -26.01 1.63
CA LYS A 75 -15.89 -25.92 3.08
C LYS A 75 -16.30 -24.48 3.42
N LYS A 76 -17.50 -24.31 3.97
CA LYS A 76 -18.01 -23.01 4.40
C LYS A 76 -17.13 -22.59 5.57
N THR A 77 -16.06 -21.87 5.27
CA THR A 77 -15.27 -21.17 6.28
C THR A 77 -16.25 -20.29 7.04
N GLU A 78 -16.27 -20.42 8.36
CA GLU A 78 -16.96 -19.51 9.25
C GLU A 78 -16.43 -18.11 8.92
N VAL A 79 -17.26 -17.31 8.23
CA VAL A 79 -16.85 -15.98 7.78
C VAL A 79 -16.79 -15.13 9.03
N ASP A 80 -15.59 -14.73 9.43
CA ASP A 80 -15.41 -13.78 10.52
C ASP A 80 -16.23 -12.52 10.20
N GLU A 81 -17.25 -12.26 11.03
CA GLU A 81 -18.20 -11.18 10.79
C GLU A 81 -17.54 -9.80 10.84
N HIS A 82 -16.36 -9.69 11.48
CA HIS A 82 -15.60 -8.44 11.57
C HIS A 82 -14.65 -8.21 10.40
N LEU A 83 -14.44 -9.21 9.54
CA LEU A 83 -13.53 -9.13 8.42
C LEU A 83 -14.16 -8.32 7.27
N PHE A 84 -13.40 -7.35 6.75
CA PHE A 84 -13.69 -6.66 5.50
C PHE A 84 -13.09 -7.46 4.35
N VAL A 85 -13.94 -7.87 3.42
CA VAL A 85 -13.54 -8.61 2.22
C VAL A 85 -13.47 -7.62 1.05
N PRO A 86 -12.49 -7.74 0.14
CA PRO A 86 -12.40 -6.88 -1.03
C PRO A 86 -13.63 -6.97 -1.94
N ASN A 87 -13.84 -5.97 -2.79
CA ASN A 87 -14.91 -5.93 -3.77
C ASN A 87 -14.66 -7.03 -4.83
N PRO A 88 -15.55 -8.03 -4.93
CA PRO A 88 -15.33 -9.18 -5.80
C PRO A 88 -15.30 -8.85 -7.30
N GLU A 89 -15.72 -7.65 -7.71
CA GLU A 89 -15.68 -7.21 -9.11
C GLU A 89 -14.32 -6.63 -9.53
N GLU A 90 -13.53 -6.13 -8.57
CA GLU A 90 -12.32 -5.35 -8.85
C GLU A 90 -11.04 -5.99 -8.27
N ASP A 91 -11.15 -6.95 -7.35
CA ASP A 91 -10.04 -7.41 -6.50
C ASP A 91 -9.58 -8.84 -6.76
N ASP A 92 -9.10 -9.10 -7.98
CA ASP A 92 -8.43 -10.35 -8.37
C ASP A 92 -6.88 -10.26 -8.34
N GLU A 93 -6.32 -9.14 -7.86
CA GLU A 93 -4.87 -8.88 -7.82
C GLU A 93 -4.27 -8.93 -6.40
N GLU A 94 -3.00 -9.31 -6.31
CA GLU A 94 -2.24 -9.26 -5.05
C GLU A 94 -1.84 -7.83 -4.68
N VAL A 95 -1.87 -7.54 -3.38
CA VAL A 95 -1.33 -6.27 -2.87
C VAL A 95 0.15 -6.18 -3.24
N SER A 96 0.48 -5.20 -4.07
CA SER A 96 1.80 -5.12 -4.70
C SER A 96 2.27 -3.68 -4.82
N TYR A 97 3.59 -3.51 -4.81
CA TYR A 97 4.27 -2.24 -5.04
C TYR A 97 5.44 -2.47 -5.97
N GLN A 98 5.56 -1.63 -7.00
CA GLN A 98 6.66 -1.66 -7.95
C GLN A 98 7.14 -0.23 -8.22
N SER A 99 8.46 -0.05 -8.28
CA SER A 99 9.07 1.21 -8.69
C SER A 99 10.26 0.93 -9.61
N SER A 100 10.28 1.60 -10.77
CA SER A 100 11.41 1.49 -11.71
C SER A 100 12.55 2.47 -11.41
N GLY A 101 12.42 3.32 -10.39
CA GLY A 101 13.39 4.37 -10.05
C GLY A 101 13.39 5.58 -10.98
N GLU A 102 12.74 5.50 -12.14
CA GLU A 102 12.62 6.58 -13.14
C GLU A 102 11.34 7.41 -12.96
N GLY A 103 10.75 7.38 -11.76
CA GLY A 103 9.49 8.04 -11.44
C GLY A 103 8.23 7.22 -11.78
N ASN A 104 8.38 6.03 -12.35
CA ASN A 104 7.24 5.12 -12.52
C ASN A 104 7.04 4.32 -11.23
N ILE A 105 5.88 4.52 -10.61
CA ILE A 105 5.42 3.76 -9.45
C ILE A 105 4.07 3.15 -9.82
N SER A 106 3.89 1.88 -9.47
CA SER A 106 2.60 1.20 -9.49
C SER A 106 2.39 0.56 -8.13
N ALA A 107 1.19 0.74 -7.59
CA ALA A 107 0.77 0.11 -6.36
C ALA A 107 -0.67 -0.39 -6.55
N PHE A 108 -0.94 -1.59 -6.06
CA PHE A 108 -2.28 -2.13 -5.96
C PHE A 108 -2.61 -2.38 -4.50
N VAL A 109 -3.78 -1.89 -4.08
CA VAL A 109 -4.41 -2.21 -2.79
C VAL A 109 -5.86 -2.59 -3.06
N PRO A 110 -6.48 -3.43 -2.22
CA PRO A 110 -7.82 -3.93 -2.47
C PRO A 110 -8.87 -2.84 -2.29
N ASP A 111 -9.94 -2.91 -3.07
CA ASP A 111 -11.09 -2.04 -2.96
C ASP A 111 -12.10 -2.54 -1.91
N TYR A 112 -12.46 -1.66 -0.98
CA TYR A 112 -13.48 -1.95 0.03
C TYR A 112 -14.75 -1.11 -0.16
N SER A 113 -14.92 -0.45 -1.31
CA SER A 113 -16.03 0.47 -1.60
C SER A 113 -17.43 -0.13 -1.51
N GLN A 114 -17.54 -1.47 -1.53
CA GLN A 114 -18.80 -2.18 -1.27
C GLN A 114 -19.37 -1.94 0.14
N TYR A 115 -18.54 -1.47 1.09
CA TYR A 115 -18.96 -1.13 2.44
C TYR A 115 -19.28 0.35 2.58
N ASN A 116 -20.40 0.62 3.26
CA ASN A 116 -20.80 1.96 3.67
C ASN A 116 -20.58 2.20 5.17
N LYS A 117 -20.79 3.43 5.63
CA LYS A 117 -20.61 3.84 7.03
C LYS A 117 -21.37 2.96 8.02
N GLU A 118 -22.63 2.66 7.73
CA GLU A 118 -23.50 1.87 8.62
C GLU A 118 -22.97 0.44 8.76
N GLN A 119 -22.49 -0.15 7.67
CA GLN A 119 -21.87 -1.47 7.68
C GLN A 119 -20.52 -1.47 8.41
N VAL A 120 -19.72 -0.41 8.27
CA VAL A 120 -18.48 -0.26 9.03
C VAL A 120 -18.77 -0.21 10.53
N ILE A 121 -19.74 0.60 10.96
CA ILE A 121 -20.14 0.70 12.38
C ILE A 121 -20.73 -0.64 12.87
N SER A 122 -21.50 -1.34 12.05
CA SER A 122 -22.01 -2.67 12.39
C SER A 122 -20.87 -3.67 12.64
N LYS A 123 -19.80 -3.61 11.85
CA LYS A 123 -18.62 -4.50 11.98
C LYS A 123 -17.68 -4.10 13.11
N LEU A 124 -17.40 -2.81 13.29
CA LEU A 124 -16.36 -2.32 14.21
C LEU A 124 -16.92 -1.73 15.51
N GLY A 125 -18.23 -1.50 15.62
CA GLY A 125 -18.83 -0.72 16.69
C GLY A 125 -18.75 0.80 16.43
N GLU A 126 -19.10 1.60 17.43
CA GLU A 126 -19.03 3.07 17.32
C GLU A 126 -17.57 3.57 17.30
N PRO A 127 -17.23 4.52 16.40
CA PRO A 127 -15.92 5.13 16.39
C PRO A 127 -15.72 6.02 17.62
N SER A 128 -14.48 6.14 18.06
CA SER A 128 -14.11 7.06 19.15
C SER A 128 -14.23 8.51 18.71
N GLN A 129 -14.02 8.77 17.42
CA GLN A 129 -14.18 10.08 16.82
C GLN A 129 -14.56 9.98 15.34
N VAL A 130 -15.35 10.95 14.88
CA VAL A 130 -15.57 11.21 13.45
C VAL A 130 -14.93 12.53 13.10
N ILE A 131 -14.05 12.54 12.08
CA ILE A 131 -13.33 13.73 11.62
C ILE A 131 -13.76 14.02 10.18
N THR A 132 -14.09 15.27 9.90
CA THR A 132 -14.43 15.78 8.56
C THR A 132 -13.56 16.96 8.12
N ASP A 133 -12.65 17.42 8.99
CA ASP A 133 -11.69 18.46 8.64
C ASP A 133 -10.61 17.88 7.72
N VAL A 134 -10.60 18.35 6.47
CA VAL A 134 -9.69 17.87 5.43
C VAL A 134 -8.22 18.06 5.81
N ALA A 135 -7.84 19.14 6.49
CA ALA A 135 -6.45 19.36 6.86
C ALA A 135 -5.98 18.30 7.88
N VAL A 136 -6.84 17.99 8.86
CA VAL A 136 -6.57 16.95 9.87
C VAL A 136 -6.52 15.56 9.24
N ILE A 137 -7.45 15.25 8.34
CA ILE A 137 -7.49 13.95 7.64
C ILE A 137 -6.21 13.75 6.82
N ARG A 138 -5.75 14.78 6.11
CA ARG A 138 -4.54 14.73 5.29
C ARG A 138 -3.28 14.53 6.12
N GLU A 139 -3.12 15.28 7.22
CA GLU A 139 -2.02 15.08 8.16
C GLU A 139 -1.96 13.63 8.65
N ARG A 140 -3.13 13.04 8.93
CA ARG A 140 -3.22 11.66 9.38
C ARG A 140 -2.89 10.64 8.28
N LEU A 141 -3.30 10.87 7.03
CA LEU A 141 -2.95 10.02 5.88
C LEU A 141 -1.45 10.05 5.55
N GLU A 142 -0.80 11.20 5.70
CA GLU A 142 0.61 11.43 5.36
C GLU A 142 1.58 11.02 6.50
N GLY A 143 1.09 10.81 7.73
CA GLY A 143 1.92 10.46 8.89
C GLY A 143 1.32 9.40 9.80
N GLY A 144 0.14 9.66 10.38
CA GLY A 144 -0.48 8.76 11.36
C GLY A 144 -0.73 7.34 10.82
N GLU A 145 -1.26 7.21 9.61
CA GLU A 145 -1.48 5.90 8.97
C GLU A 145 -0.15 5.22 8.63
N TRP A 146 0.91 5.97 8.33
CA TRP A 146 2.23 5.39 8.06
C TRP A 146 2.81 4.71 9.29
N ASP A 147 2.65 5.29 10.48
CA ASP A 147 3.06 4.67 11.73
C ASP A 147 2.28 3.38 12.01
N LEU A 148 0.97 3.37 11.73
CA LEU A 148 0.12 2.18 11.89
C LEU A 148 0.48 1.08 10.89
N ILE A 149 0.73 1.42 9.62
CA ILE A 149 1.16 0.48 8.59
C ILE A 149 2.53 -0.10 8.93
N LYS A 150 3.47 0.74 9.37
CA LYS A 150 4.80 0.30 9.81
C LYS A 150 4.71 -0.65 10.99
N ALA A 151 3.82 -0.40 11.95
CA ALA A 151 3.59 -1.33 13.06
C ALA A 151 3.13 -2.72 12.57
N GLN A 152 2.25 -2.78 11.56
CA GLN A 152 1.85 -4.07 10.97
C GLN A 152 3.01 -4.77 10.24
N PHE A 153 3.86 -4.02 9.56
CA PHE A 153 5.09 -4.55 8.96
C PHE A 153 6.07 -5.09 10.01
N ASP A 154 6.32 -4.34 11.08
CA ASP A 154 7.23 -4.74 12.17
C ASP A 154 6.72 -5.98 12.92
N LEU A 155 5.39 -6.19 12.94
CA LEU A 155 4.75 -7.42 13.46
C LEU A 155 4.83 -8.61 12.47
N GLY A 156 5.39 -8.43 11.27
CA GLY A 156 5.44 -9.46 10.23
C GLY A 156 4.07 -9.74 9.59
N LYS A 157 3.09 -8.86 9.77
CA LYS A 157 1.74 -8.99 9.19
C LYS A 157 1.65 -8.47 7.75
N LEU A 158 2.59 -7.63 7.34
CA LEU A 158 2.74 -7.14 5.96
C LEU A 158 4.17 -7.42 5.47
N THR A 159 4.32 -7.69 4.17
CA THR A 159 5.62 -7.61 3.52
C THR A 159 6.04 -6.14 3.33
N GLY A 160 7.32 -5.90 3.04
CA GLY A 160 7.80 -4.55 2.78
C GLY A 160 7.11 -3.89 1.57
N ASP A 161 6.79 -4.66 0.53
CA ASP A 161 6.11 -4.13 -0.64
C ASP A 161 4.61 -3.91 -0.40
N GLN A 162 3.97 -4.75 0.41
CA GLN A 162 2.59 -4.50 0.85
C GLN A 162 2.49 -3.22 1.69
N ALA A 163 3.41 -3.01 2.63
CA ALA A 163 3.46 -1.79 3.43
C ALA A 163 3.62 -0.54 2.54
N LYS A 164 4.54 -0.58 1.56
CA LYS A 164 4.71 0.52 0.59
C LYS A 164 3.46 0.75 -0.26
N ALA A 165 2.76 -0.30 -0.68
CA ALA A 165 1.53 -0.19 -1.46
C ALA A 165 0.45 0.58 -0.67
N PHE A 166 0.22 0.20 0.58
CA PHE A 166 -0.72 0.90 1.45
C PHE A 166 -0.29 2.35 1.75
N MET A 167 1.00 2.59 2.02
CA MET A 167 1.51 3.96 2.22
C MET A 167 1.36 4.84 0.97
N PHE A 168 1.54 4.25 -0.22
CA PHE A 168 1.29 4.94 -1.48
C PHE A 168 -0.20 5.27 -1.65
N ALA A 169 -1.09 4.34 -1.31
CA ALA A 169 -2.53 4.57 -1.34
C ALA A 169 -2.97 5.70 -0.39
N THR A 170 -2.39 5.81 0.82
CA THR A 170 -2.71 6.94 1.72
C THR A 170 -2.21 8.28 1.18
N ALA A 171 -1.04 8.29 0.54
CA ALA A 171 -0.50 9.50 -0.09
C ALA A 171 -1.36 9.96 -1.28
N ASP A 172 -1.80 9.03 -2.14
CA ASP A 172 -2.72 9.31 -3.24
C ASP A 172 -4.07 9.84 -2.73
N LEU A 173 -4.62 9.20 -1.69
CA LEU A 173 -5.87 9.64 -1.07
C LEU A 173 -5.75 11.03 -0.42
N SER A 174 -4.61 11.34 0.21
CA SER A 174 -4.34 12.70 0.75
C SER A 174 -4.32 13.74 -0.37
N LEU A 175 -3.69 13.42 -1.51
CA LEU A 175 -3.66 14.30 -2.67
C LEU A 175 -5.06 14.50 -3.26
N ALA A 176 -5.86 13.43 -3.39
CA ALA A 176 -7.24 13.52 -3.84
C ALA A 176 -8.08 14.42 -2.93
N ALA A 177 -7.92 14.29 -1.61
CA ALA A 177 -8.56 15.14 -0.61
C ALA A 177 -8.13 16.62 -0.71
N ALA A 178 -6.85 16.86 -1.02
CA ALA A 178 -6.32 18.22 -1.22
C ALA A 178 -6.96 18.94 -2.42
N ILE A 179 -7.34 18.17 -3.45
CA ILE A 179 -7.85 18.71 -4.71
C ILE A 179 -9.35 18.94 -4.61
N SER A 180 -10.12 17.91 -4.26
CA SER A 180 -11.59 18.01 -4.26
C SER A 180 -12.35 16.88 -3.59
N MET A 181 -11.69 15.80 -3.12
CA MET A 181 -12.41 14.68 -2.51
C MET A 181 -12.83 15.02 -1.09
N GLU A 182 -14.13 15.04 -0.82
CA GLU A 182 -14.64 15.16 0.55
C GLU A 182 -14.48 13.83 1.28
N LEU A 183 -13.70 13.84 2.36
CA LEU A 183 -13.44 12.67 3.18
C LEU A 183 -14.07 12.81 4.56
N GLU A 184 -14.56 11.67 5.06
CA GLU A 184 -14.90 11.45 6.45
C GLU A 184 -14.01 10.35 7.01
N LEU A 185 -13.43 10.57 8.18
CA LEU A 185 -12.59 9.60 8.89
C LEU A 185 -13.30 9.11 10.14
N LEU A 186 -13.45 7.79 10.27
CA LEU A 186 -13.86 7.10 11.48
C LEU A 186 -12.61 6.60 12.22
N VAL A 187 -12.38 7.14 13.41
CA VAL A 187 -11.21 6.83 14.23
C VAL A 187 -11.53 5.71 15.20
N TYR A 188 -10.71 4.65 15.17
CA TYR A 188 -10.80 3.50 16.07
C TYR A 188 -9.46 3.09 16.69
N GLU A 189 -8.40 3.87 16.48
CA GLU A 189 -7.02 3.54 16.90
C GLU A 189 -6.91 3.20 18.39
N ASP A 190 -7.57 3.98 19.27
CA ASP A 190 -7.59 3.75 20.72
C ASP A 190 -8.37 2.49 21.14
N GLN A 191 -9.16 1.91 20.23
CA GLN A 191 -9.85 0.64 20.38
C GLN A 191 -9.08 -0.53 19.75
N ASN A 192 -7.86 -0.29 19.27
CA ASN A 192 -7.00 -1.29 18.62
C ASN A 192 -7.63 -1.92 17.36
N LYS A 193 -8.38 -1.10 16.60
CA LYS A 193 -9.10 -1.42 15.36
C LYS A 193 -8.64 -0.48 14.23
N PRO A 194 -8.86 -0.83 12.96
CA PRO A 194 -8.42 0.00 11.85
C PRO A 194 -9.23 1.30 11.78
N ASN A 195 -8.57 2.40 11.41
CA ASN A 195 -9.28 3.60 11.00
C ASN A 195 -9.90 3.38 9.62
N VAL A 196 -11.00 4.07 9.34
CA VAL A 196 -11.73 3.93 8.07
C VAL A 196 -11.99 5.30 7.47
N TYR A 197 -11.60 5.47 6.22
CA TYR A 197 -11.77 6.69 5.44
C TYR A 197 -12.87 6.47 4.42
N LEU A 198 -13.86 7.35 4.40
CA LEU A 198 -15.02 7.29 3.52
C LEU A 198 -15.11 8.53 2.66
N SER A 199 -15.68 8.36 1.47
CA SER A 199 -16.16 9.45 0.61
C SER A 199 -17.50 9.04 0.04
N GLU A 200 -18.46 9.97 -0.01
CA GLU A 200 -19.82 9.71 -0.50
C GLU A 200 -20.47 8.47 0.17
N ASN A 201 -20.24 8.31 1.47
CA ASN A 201 -20.72 7.19 2.29
C ASN A 201 -20.16 5.80 1.90
N GLN A 202 -19.11 5.72 1.09
CA GLN A 202 -18.41 4.48 0.74
C GLN A 202 -16.98 4.49 1.25
N VAL A 203 -16.47 3.34 1.66
CA VAL A 203 -15.07 3.19 2.07
C VAL A 203 -14.13 3.48 0.89
N LYS A 204 -13.08 4.26 1.17
CA LYS A 204 -11.96 4.55 0.25
C LYS A 204 -10.64 3.98 0.74
N PHE A 205 -10.48 3.84 2.06
CA PHE A 205 -9.31 3.23 2.66
C PHE A 205 -9.64 2.68 4.06
N ILE A 206 -9.01 1.56 4.41
CA ILE A 206 -9.02 0.97 5.75
C ILE A 206 -7.56 0.79 6.15
N THR A 207 -7.17 1.21 7.36
CA THR A 207 -5.83 0.90 7.89
C THR A 207 -5.59 -0.61 7.79
N PRO A 208 -4.47 -1.08 7.22
CA PRO A 208 -4.30 -2.50 6.87
C PRO A 208 -3.92 -3.38 8.07
N MET A 209 -4.77 -3.38 9.11
CA MET A 209 -4.72 -4.34 10.21
C MET A 209 -5.27 -5.68 9.73
N THR A 210 -4.38 -6.66 9.53
CA THR A 210 -4.72 -7.94 8.87
C THR A 210 -5.72 -8.81 9.63
N ASP A 211 -5.98 -8.52 10.90
CA ASP A 211 -7.04 -9.19 11.68
C ASP A 211 -8.44 -8.71 11.26
N TYR A 212 -8.54 -7.56 10.56
CA TYR A 212 -9.80 -6.93 10.16
C TYR A 212 -10.00 -6.85 8.65
N ILE A 213 -8.96 -7.03 7.84
CA ILE A 213 -9.08 -6.99 6.38
C ILE A 213 -8.58 -8.27 5.73
N GLU A 214 -9.23 -8.67 4.65
CA GLU A 214 -8.80 -9.76 3.78
C GLU A 214 -8.20 -9.18 2.48
N PHE A 215 -7.19 -9.84 1.93
CA PHE A 215 -6.61 -9.49 0.64
C PHE A 215 -5.71 -10.60 0.09
N ILE A 216 -5.56 -10.63 -1.24
CA ILE A 216 -4.71 -11.63 -1.90
C ILE A 216 -3.23 -11.31 -1.63
N GLY A 217 -2.47 -12.35 -1.25
CA GLY A 217 -1.07 -12.21 -0.82
C GLY A 217 -0.90 -11.96 0.68
N LYS A 218 -1.98 -11.92 1.46
CA LYS A 218 -1.94 -11.78 2.93
C LYS A 218 -1.09 -12.89 3.57
N ILE A 219 -0.20 -12.48 4.47
CA ILE A 219 0.65 -13.42 5.21
C ILE A 219 -0.24 -14.12 6.24
N SER A 220 -0.32 -15.45 6.16
CA SER A 220 -0.95 -16.24 7.23
C SER A 220 -0.05 -16.17 8.46
N ALA A 221 -0.59 -15.72 9.60
CA ALA A 221 0.14 -15.74 10.86
C ALA A 221 0.67 -17.16 11.14
N ILE A 222 1.96 -17.26 11.50
CA ILE A 222 2.65 -18.52 11.85
C ILE A 222 2.28 -18.94 13.27
#